data_AF-M0MAL8-F1
#
_entry.id   AF-M0MAL8-F1
#
_cell.length_a   1.000
_cell.length_b   1.000
_cell.length_c   1.000
_cell.angle_alpha   90.00
_cell.angle_beta   90.00
_cell.angle_gamma   90.00
#
_symmetry.space_group_name_H-M   'P 1'
#
loop_
_entity.id
_entity.type
_entity.pdbx_description
1 polymer ?
#
loop_
_entity_poly.entity_id
_entity_poly.type
_entity_poly.pdbx_seq_one_letter_code
_entity_poly.pdbx_strand_id
1 'polypeptide(L)'
;MFDATKIRDKLVGSKDERAVSPVIGVILMVAITVILAAVIAAFVLDLGDTSANPSAGIQYDYSDDDDWSVTLNNIERLDSWEVSCAGSSEHEEDPAEVGQTIDQDDVEDCDRDDIQIIGTYDGEEAVLS
;
A
#
# COMPACT_ATOMS: atom_id res chain seq x y z
N MET A 1 -57.89 -51.30 -11.66
CA MET A 1 -57.28 -51.19 -10.32
C MET A 1 -56.04 -50.33 -10.46
N PHE A 2 -56.10 -49.07 -10.06
CA PHE A 2 -55.00 -48.12 -10.20
C PHE A 2 -53.94 -48.40 -9.13
N ASP A 3 -52.71 -48.70 -9.56
CA ASP A 3 -51.63 -49.09 -8.65
C ASP A 3 -50.96 -47.84 -8.06
N ALA A 4 -51.40 -47.48 -6.86
CA ALA A 4 -50.92 -46.30 -6.14
C ALA A 4 -49.42 -46.38 -5.80
N THR A 5 -48.85 -47.58 -5.72
CA THR A 5 -47.43 -47.77 -5.38
C THR A 5 -46.53 -47.22 -6.49
N LYS A 6 -46.94 -47.44 -7.75
CA LYS A 6 -46.19 -47.03 -8.95
C LYS A 6 -46.18 -45.50 -9.17
N ILE A 7 -47.16 -44.78 -8.60
CA ILE A 7 -47.26 -43.31 -8.70
C ILE A 7 -46.39 -42.62 -7.65
N ARG A 8 -46.24 -43.21 -6.45
CA ARG A 8 -45.36 -42.65 -5.39
C ARG A 8 -43.89 -42.65 -5.77
N ASP A 9 -43.42 -43.74 -6.40
CA ASP A 9 -42.03 -43.84 -6.86
C ASP A 9 -41.69 -42.79 -7.93
N LYS A 10 -42.69 -42.35 -8.71
CA LYS A 10 -42.52 -41.29 -9.73
C LYS A 10 -42.45 -39.87 -9.16
N LEU A 11 -42.90 -39.65 -7.91
CA LEU A 11 -42.90 -38.35 -7.24
C LEU A 11 -41.67 -38.15 -6.34
N VAL A 12 -41.03 -39.24 -5.90
CA VAL A 12 -39.89 -39.19 -4.96
C VAL A 12 -38.52 -39.36 -5.64
N GLY A 13 -38.48 -39.52 -6.96
CA GLY A 13 -37.24 -39.71 -7.74
C GLY A 13 -36.57 -41.05 -7.46
N SER A 14 -35.82 -41.59 -8.42
CA SER A 14 -35.01 -42.78 -8.15
C SER A 14 -33.97 -42.46 -7.06
N LYS A 15 -33.48 -43.49 -6.36
CA LYS A 15 -32.54 -43.32 -5.23
C LYS A 15 -31.28 -42.56 -5.63
N ASP A 16 -30.91 -42.64 -6.91
CA ASP A 16 -29.77 -42.01 -7.55
C ASP A 16 -30.01 -40.52 -7.90
N GLU A 17 -31.27 -40.07 -7.97
CA GLU A 17 -31.66 -38.67 -8.23
C GLU A 17 -31.94 -37.86 -6.95
N ARG A 18 -31.72 -38.45 -5.77
CA ARG A 18 -31.65 -37.68 -4.51
C ARG A 18 -30.37 -36.85 -4.52
N ALA A 19 -30.41 -35.77 -5.31
CA ALA A 19 -29.51 -34.64 -5.21
C ALA A 19 -29.33 -34.31 -3.72
N VAL A 20 -28.06 -34.28 -3.32
CA VAL A 20 -27.48 -33.82 -2.05
C VAL A 20 -28.49 -33.60 -0.93
N SER A 21 -28.37 -34.35 0.18
CA SER A 21 -29.28 -34.18 1.32
C SER A 21 -29.38 -32.69 1.71
N PRO A 22 -30.57 -32.18 2.10
CA PRO A 22 -30.78 -30.76 2.35
C PRO A 22 -29.74 -30.13 3.28
N VAL A 23 -29.29 -30.89 4.29
CA VAL A 23 -28.26 -30.46 5.25
C VAL A 23 -26.88 -30.39 4.60
N ILE A 24 -26.51 -31.40 3.81
CA ILE A 24 -25.21 -31.41 3.12
C ILE A 24 -25.17 -30.32 2.05
N GLY A 25 -26.29 -30.04 1.37
CA GLY A 25 -26.40 -28.93 0.41
C GLY A 25 -26.12 -27.58 1.05
N VAL A 26 -26.69 -27.33 2.24
CA VAL A 26 -26.45 -26.09 2.99
C VAL A 26 -24.98 -25.98 3.43
N ILE A 27 -24.40 -27.06 3.97
CA ILE A 27 -22.99 -27.04 4.40
C ILE A 27 -22.06 -26.74 3.21
N LEU A 28 -22.28 -27.38 2.07
CA LEU A 28 -21.47 -27.16 0.87
C LEU A 28 -21.62 -25.73 0.32
N MET A 29 -22.83 -25.19 0.32
CA MET A 29 -23.11 -23.82 -0.13
C MET A 29 -22.44 -22.78 0.78
N VAL A 30 -22.55 -22.96 2.09
CA VAL A 30 -21.93 -22.05 3.07
C VAL A 30 -20.41 -22.16 3.02
N ALA A 31 -19.86 -23.37 2.90
CA ALA A 31 -18.42 -23.57 2.85
C ALA A 31 -17.77 -22.82 1.68
N ILE A 32 -18.32 -22.95 0.47
CA ILE A 32 -17.75 -22.30 -0.72
C ILE A 32 -17.87 -20.78 -0.62
N THR A 33 -19.03 -20.26 -0.20
CA THR A 33 -19.23 -18.81 -0.09
C THR A 33 -18.33 -18.16 0.96
N VAL A 34 -18.08 -18.83 2.09
CA VAL A 34 -17.15 -18.34 3.13
C VAL A 34 -15.71 -18.31 2.60
N ILE A 35 -15.28 -19.36 1.87
CA ILE A 35 -13.95 -19.39 1.26
C ILE A 35 -13.79 -18.26 0.25
N LEU A 36 -14.76 -18.09 -0.65
CA LEU A 36 -14.71 -17.03 -1.67
C LEU A 36 -14.69 -15.63 -1.05
N ALA A 37 -15.50 -15.40 -0.02
CA ALA A 37 -15.54 -14.12 0.68
C ALA A 37 -14.20 -13.82 1.37
N ALA A 38 -13.62 -14.79 2.08
CA ALA A 38 -12.33 -14.63 2.76
C ALA A 38 -11.19 -14.35 1.77
N VAL A 39 -11.18 -15.05 0.64
CA VAL A 39 -10.15 -14.87 -0.41
C VAL A 39 -10.27 -13.49 -1.06
N ILE A 40 -11.48 -13.05 -1.41
CA ILE A 40 -11.67 -11.71 -2.00
C ILE A 40 -11.33 -10.63 -0.99
N ALA A 41 -11.70 -10.79 0.28
CA ALA A 41 -11.31 -9.84 1.33
C ALA A 41 -9.78 -9.71 1.43
N ALA A 42 -9.05 -10.82 1.39
CA ALA A 42 -7.58 -10.79 1.35
C ALA A 42 -7.05 -10.04 0.13
N PHE A 43 -7.58 -10.29 -1.07
CA PHE A 43 -7.18 -9.54 -2.28
C PHE A 43 -7.52 -8.05 -2.20
N VAL A 44 -8.67 -7.68 -1.62
CA VAL A 44 -9.07 -6.28 -1.48
C VAL A 44 -8.20 -5.54 -0.46
N LEU A 45 -7.82 -6.20 0.64
CA LEU A 45 -6.89 -5.62 1.61
C LEU A 45 -5.48 -5.48 1.00
N ASP A 46 -5.03 -6.46 0.24
CA ASP A 46 -3.73 -6.45 -0.45
C ASP A 46 -3.65 -5.35 -1.54
N LEU A 47 -4.77 -5.02 -2.19
CA LEU A 47 -4.88 -3.90 -3.14
C LEU A 47 -4.95 -2.52 -2.47
N GLY A 48 -5.22 -2.47 -1.16
CA GLY A 48 -5.31 -1.22 -0.41
C GLY A 48 -3.95 -0.62 -0.06
N ASP A 49 -2.90 -1.43 -0.10
CA ASP A 49 -1.53 -1.01 0.17
C ASP A 49 -0.83 -0.62 -1.14
N THR A 50 -1.36 0.38 -1.83
CA THR A 50 -0.57 1.11 -2.81
C THR A 50 0.22 2.16 -2.05
N SER A 51 1.24 1.73 -1.30
CA SER A 51 2.15 2.60 -0.55
C SER A 51 2.47 3.82 -1.41
N ALA A 52 2.05 4.97 -0.91
CA ALA A 52 2.19 6.23 -1.60
C ALA A 52 3.58 6.77 -1.34
N ASN A 53 4.61 6.19 -1.97
CA ASN A 53 5.96 6.67 -1.74
C ASN A 53 6.07 8.17 -2.05
N PRO A 54 6.73 8.95 -1.18
CA PRO A 54 6.95 10.36 -1.44
C PRO A 54 7.78 10.55 -2.71
N SER A 55 7.39 11.54 -3.50
CA SER A 55 8.03 11.90 -4.78
C SER A 55 8.06 13.42 -4.93
N ALA A 56 9.26 13.95 -5.11
CA ALA A 56 9.51 15.35 -5.39
C ALA A 56 10.78 15.48 -6.23
N GLY A 57 10.87 16.55 -7.02
CA GLY A 57 12.08 16.83 -7.79
C GLY A 57 12.98 17.76 -6.99
N ILE A 58 14.16 17.26 -6.70
CA ILE A 58 15.17 17.96 -5.91
C ILE A 58 16.38 18.24 -6.79
N GLN A 59 16.96 19.43 -6.62
CA GLN A 59 18.24 19.78 -7.22
C GLN A 59 19.28 19.91 -6.13
N TYR A 60 20.35 19.14 -6.29
CA TYR A 60 21.59 19.30 -5.55
C TYR A 60 22.53 20.18 -6.35
N ASP A 61 23.10 21.19 -5.72
CA ASP A 61 24.12 22.06 -6.31
C ASP A 61 25.36 22.08 -5.40
N TYR A 62 26.53 21.96 -6.04
CA TYR A 62 27.83 21.92 -5.38
C TYR A 62 28.68 23.08 -5.88
N SER A 63 29.18 23.90 -4.96
CA SER A 63 30.15 24.94 -5.29
C SER A 63 31.60 24.43 -5.13
N ASP A 64 32.59 25.08 -5.74
CA ASP A 64 33.99 24.62 -5.64
C ASP A 64 34.60 24.74 -4.23
N ASP A 65 33.95 25.48 -3.32
CA ASP A 65 34.42 25.83 -1.97
C ASP A 65 33.96 24.87 -0.84
N ASP A 66 33.62 23.63 -1.17
CA ASP A 66 33.03 22.65 -0.24
C ASP A 66 31.58 22.90 0.21
N ASP A 67 30.98 24.02 -0.21
CA ASP A 67 29.56 24.33 0.00
C ASP A 67 28.62 23.42 -0.82
N TRP A 68 27.51 23.03 -0.23
CA TRP A 68 26.42 22.29 -0.88
C TRP A 68 25.09 22.96 -0.57
N SER A 69 24.17 22.86 -1.53
CA SER A 69 22.80 23.35 -1.41
C SER A 69 21.83 22.35 -2.00
N VAL A 70 20.67 22.23 -1.37
CA VAL A 70 19.59 21.34 -1.80
C VAL A 70 18.34 22.16 -1.96
N THR A 71 17.79 22.19 -3.18
CA THR A 71 16.59 22.98 -3.49
C THR A 71 15.44 22.10 -3.96
N LEU A 72 14.24 22.35 -3.42
CA LEU A 72 13.01 21.68 -3.82
C LEU A 72 12.39 22.36 -5.05
N ASN A 73 12.45 21.71 -6.22
CA ASN A 73 11.98 22.29 -7.49
C ASN A 73 10.52 21.97 -7.82
N ASN A 74 10.05 20.80 -7.45
CA ASN A 74 8.67 20.40 -7.67
C ASN A 74 8.20 19.43 -6.59
N ILE A 75 6.90 19.51 -6.31
CA ILE A 75 6.21 18.62 -5.38
C ILE A 75 5.19 17.82 -6.16
N GLU A 76 5.28 16.49 -6.12
CA GLU A 76 4.26 15.59 -6.67
C GLU A 76 3.46 14.93 -5.56
N ARG A 77 4.16 14.33 -4.59
CA ARG A 77 3.63 13.67 -3.39
C ARG A 77 4.62 13.91 -2.25
N LEU A 78 4.50 15.04 -1.56
CA LEU A 78 5.39 15.40 -0.48
C LEU A 78 4.63 16.31 0.50
N ASP A 79 4.59 15.93 1.77
CA ASP A 79 4.03 16.73 2.85
C ASP A 79 5.14 17.48 3.61
N SER A 80 6.24 16.79 3.93
CA SER A 80 7.47 17.37 4.48
C SER A 80 8.71 16.72 3.85
N TRP A 81 9.85 17.39 3.98
CA TRP A 81 11.14 16.84 3.56
C TRP A 81 12.26 17.28 4.50
N GLU A 82 13.27 16.45 4.60
CA GLU A 82 14.40 16.62 5.50
C GLU A 82 15.70 16.28 4.79
N VAL A 83 16.75 17.04 5.13
CA VAL A 83 18.14 16.65 4.86
C VAL A 83 18.74 16.06 6.13
N SER A 84 19.18 14.81 6.04
CA SER A 84 19.82 14.07 7.12
C SER A 84 21.27 13.74 6.75
N CYS A 85 22.19 13.96 7.69
CA CYS A 85 23.61 13.68 7.50
C CYS A 85 24.06 12.62 8.49
N ALA A 86 24.39 11.43 7.98
CA ALA A 86 24.86 10.24 8.72
C ALA A 86 24.15 9.96 10.07
N GLY A 87 22.90 10.40 10.25
CA GLY A 87 22.10 10.24 11.46
C GLY A 87 22.47 11.16 12.65
N SER A 88 23.14 12.29 12.43
CA SER A 88 23.54 13.22 13.50
C SER A 88 22.97 14.63 13.39
N SER A 89 22.84 15.16 12.18
CA SER A 89 22.26 16.47 11.91
C SER A 89 21.15 16.33 10.88
N GLU A 90 20.00 16.91 11.22
CA GLU A 90 18.72 16.78 10.53
C GLU A 90 18.10 18.18 10.45
N HIS A 91 17.69 18.60 9.25
CA HIS A 91 16.91 19.82 9.06
C HIS A 91 15.67 19.50 8.22
N GLU A 92 14.50 19.66 8.84
CA GLU A 92 13.20 19.37 8.25
C GLU A 92 12.46 20.67 7.91
N GLU A 93 11.83 20.66 6.74
CA GLU A 93 10.88 21.68 6.29
C GLU A 93 9.45 21.07 6.24
N ASP A 94 8.58 21.52 7.15
CA ASP A 94 7.14 21.22 7.18
C ASP A 94 6.32 22.52 7.26
N PRO A 95 5.44 22.81 6.29
CA PRO A 95 5.11 21.99 5.12
C PRO A 95 6.14 22.15 3.99
N ALA A 96 6.23 21.16 3.10
CA ALA A 96 7.04 21.24 1.90
C ALA A 96 6.50 22.32 0.94
N GLU A 97 7.36 23.28 0.57
CA GLU A 97 7.06 24.37 -0.36
C GLU A 97 8.10 24.45 -1.49
N VAL A 98 7.64 24.58 -2.74
CA VAL A 98 8.54 24.71 -3.89
C VAL A 98 9.39 25.97 -3.77
N GLY A 99 10.71 25.81 -3.90
CA GLY A 99 11.70 26.87 -3.79
C GLY A 99 12.34 27.00 -2.41
N GLN A 100 11.99 26.13 -1.45
CA GLN A 100 12.80 25.95 -0.24
C GLN A 100 14.18 25.42 -0.60
N THR A 101 15.19 25.94 0.10
CA THR A 101 16.59 25.54 -0.03
C THR A 101 17.13 25.26 1.36
N ILE A 102 17.81 24.13 1.51
CA ILE A 102 18.57 23.74 2.70
C ILE A 102 20.04 23.72 2.28
N ASP A 103 20.86 24.48 2.99
CA ASP A 103 22.27 24.65 2.72
C ASP A 103 23.13 24.08 3.85
N GLN A 104 24.45 24.04 3.65
CA GLN A 104 25.40 23.63 4.69
C GLN A 104 25.28 24.44 5.99
N ASP A 105 24.84 25.70 5.92
CA ASP A 105 24.64 26.54 7.11
C ASP A 105 23.46 26.04 7.98
N ASP A 106 22.50 25.33 7.40
CA ASP A 106 21.33 24.78 8.10
C ASP A 106 21.65 23.42 8.75
N VAL A 107 22.65 22.69 8.23
CA VAL A 107 23.03 21.36 8.69
C VAL A 107 24.49 21.31 9.08
N GLU A 108 24.76 21.49 10.38
CA GLU A 108 26.11 21.49 10.94
C GLU A 108 26.81 20.13 10.74
N ASP A 109 28.13 20.18 10.51
CA ASP A 109 29.03 19.01 10.41
C ASP A 109 28.61 17.94 9.38
N CYS A 110 28.02 18.37 8.25
CA CYS A 110 27.64 17.48 7.18
C CYS A 110 28.64 17.44 6.01
N ASP A 111 29.27 16.27 5.82
CA ASP A 111 30.10 15.98 4.65
C ASP A 111 29.23 15.71 3.42
N ARG A 112 29.71 16.14 2.25
CA ARG A 112 29.01 16.02 0.96
C ARG A 112 28.60 14.60 0.58
N ASP A 113 29.39 13.62 0.99
CA ASP A 113 29.17 12.22 0.64
C ASP A 113 28.11 11.53 1.53
N ASP A 114 27.72 12.17 2.64
CA ASP A 114 26.85 11.60 3.67
C ASP A 114 25.43 12.21 3.70
N ILE A 115 25.11 13.08 2.73
CA ILE A 115 23.80 13.74 2.59
C ILE A 115 22.74 12.72 2.13
N GLN A 116 21.66 12.61 2.90
CA GLN A 116 20.46 11.86 2.54
C GLN A 116 19.27 12.79 2.59
N ILE A 117 18.46 12.80 1.53
CA ILE A 117 17.19 13.50 1.56
C ILE A 117 16.07 12.52 1.79
N ILE A 118 15.25 12.82 2.77
CA ILE A 118 14.11 12.01 3.16
C ILE A 118 12.87 12.84 2.91
N GLY A 119 11.93 12.30 2.13
CA GLY A 119 10.62 12.88 1.97
C GLY A 119 9.61 12.11 2.80
N THR A 120 8.58 12.79 3.28
CA THR A 120 7.43 12.20 3.96
C THR A 120 6.15 12.53 3.19
N TYR A 121 5.32 11.52 2.95
CA TYR A 121 3.98 11.71 2.39
C TYR A 121 3.01 10.71 3.03
N ASP A 122 1.89 11.20 3.56
CA ASP A 122 0.85 10.37 4.21
C ASP A 122 1.38 9.43 5.31
N GLY A 123 2.46 9.83 6.00
CA GLY A 123 3.12 9.05 7.05
C GLY A 123 4.10 7.98 6.55
N GLU A 124 4.40 7.96 5.25
CA GLU A 124 5.39 7.09 4.62
C GLU A 124 6.65 7.90 4.28
N GLU A 125 7.80 7.43 4.76
CA GLU A 125 9.11 8.04 4.50
C GLU A 125 9.82 7.30 3.36
N ALA A 126 10.44 8.05 2.44
CA ALA A 126 11.35 7.46 1.47
C ALA A 126 12.51 8.42 1.14
N VAL A 127 13.68 7.83 0.86
CA VAL A 127 14.85 8.58 0.43
C VAL A 127 14.62 9.09 -1.00
N LEU A 128 14.70 10.40 -1.17
CA LEU A 128 14.59 11.08 -2.46
C LEU A 128 16.00 11.16 -3.07
N SER A 129 16.26 10.35 -4.10
CA SER A 129 17.54 10.33 -4.82
C SER A 129 17.59 11.37 -5.94
#